data_AF-A0A1V2NQL5-F1
#
_entry.id   AF-A0A1V2NQL5-F1
#
_cell.length_a   1.000
_cell.length_b   1.000
_cell.length_c   1.000
_cell.angle_alpha   90.00
_cell.angle_beta   90.00
_cell.angle_gamma   90.00
#
_symmetry.space_group_name_H-M   'P 1'
#
loop_
_entity.id
_entity.type
_entity.pdbx_description
1 polymer ?
#
loop_
_entity_poly.entity_id
_entity_poly.type
_entity_poly.pdbx_seq_one_letter_code
_entity_poly.pdbx_strand_id
1 'polypeptide(L)'
;MRPDPRTLLASAELARAFTLTVFAATFGAPAIRGAAGDVTYATILAALCLLGGAMLVTRRREIEVLHLAPTTLVFLILWAGASVLWSTDALRSLAGWAALLGVSFLGVVVGHVRDAHQSVRALGDVLRWLLAASLVLEVLSGILWDTPIPFLGIQGDIAELGPVQGLFGSRNDLGVVTVVALLTFLVEWRTRSVRPATAVSSVILAALLAVLSGSPTVVVVAAATAIAAAALTSVRALPARRRRAVQIGLGLALVVLSALAWAQRFAIAAALDGRADLSVRTDLWGEILRLSDDRPVVGFGWFGPWDPADAPFSTLNFTLGQQHASALNAFLDVLLQLGWVGLLVFLVLCALALARSWLVAGERRSVVHTWAPLTLVVLLTVSVFESSVLSGAGLLLLVLCAVRAGQSRSWRERLERVPEPPDGPARTQGGRESAG
;
A
#
# COMPACT_ATOMS: atom_id res chain seq x y z
N MET A 1 8.59 39.93 -12.06
CA MET A 1 7.28 39.34 -12.43
C MET A 1 7.05 38.16 -11.48
N ARG A 2 6.15 38.28 -10.48
CA ARG A 2 5.89 37.17 -9.56
C ARG A 2 5.15 36.08 -10.35
N PRO A 3 5.61 34.81 -10.34
CA PRO A 3 4.89 33.73 -11.01
C PRO A 3 3.48 33.62 -10.42
N ASP A 4 2.46 33.48 -11.27
CA ASP A 4 1.08 33.27 -10.84
C ASP A 4 1.03 32.01 -9.95
N PRO A 5 0.53 32.09 -8.70
CA PRO A 5 0.46 30.92 -7.81
C PRO A 5 -0.26 29.72 -8.46
N ARG A 6 -1.18 29.96 -9.39
CA ARG A 6 -1.87 28.88 -10.12
C ARG A 6 -0.95 28.10 -11.06
N THR A 7 0.03 28.76 -11.70
CA THR A 7 0.97 28.09 -12.61
C THR A 7 1.98 27.24 -11.83
N LEU A 8 2.40 27.70 -10.64
CA LEU A 8 3.23 26.90 -9.74
C LEU A 8 2.49 25.66 -9.23
N LEU A 9 1.24 25.79 -8.83
CA LEU A 9 0.41 24.66 -8.36
C LEU A 9 0.11 23.63 -9.46
N ALA A 10 0.12 24.04 -10.72
CA ALA A 10 -0.04 23.15 -11.88
C ALA A 10 1.30 22.56 -12.38
N SER A 11 2.45 22.97 -11.83
CA SER A 11 3.76 22.58 -12.35
C SER A 11 4.09 21.10 -12.10
N ALA A 12 4.83 20.51 -13.04
CA ALA A 12 5.34 19.13 -12.92
C ALA A 12 6.42 19.00 -11.83
N GLU A 13 7.16 20.08 -11.55
CA GLU A 13 8.18 20.12 -10.51
C GLU A 13 7.56 20.07 -9.11
N LEU A 14 6.53 20.86 -8.85
CA LEU A 14 5.80 20.79 -7.59
C LEU A 14 5.14 19.42 -7.40
N ALA A 15 4.52 18.89 -8.46
CA ALA A 15 3.97 17.52 -8.46
C ALA A 15 5.01 16.46 -8.06
N ARG A 16 6.24 16.58 -8.57
CA ARG A 16 7.36 15.71 -8.22
C ARG A 16 7.76 15.89 -6.75
N ALA A 17 8.02 17.13 -6.32
CA ALA A 17 8.44 17.43 -4.95
C ALA A 17 7.39 16.96 -3.95
N PHE A 18 6.12 17.31 -4.18
CA PHE A 18 4.98 16.86 -3.39
C PHE A 18 4.95 15.33 -3.22
N THR A 19 5.07 14.59 -4.33
CA THR A 19 5.03 13.12 -4.29
C THR A 19 6.18 12.53 -3.49
N LEU A 20 7.40 13.08 -3.65
CA LEU A 20 8.56 12.65 -2.88
C LEU A 20 8.35 12.93 -1.39
N THR A 21 7.85 14.13 -1.04
CA THR A 21 7.60 14.51 0.35
C THR A 21 6.49 13.68 0.98
N VAL A 22 5.40 13.36 0.24
CA VAL A 22 4.34 12.46 0.71
C VAL A 22 4.91 11.08 1.04
N PHE A 23 5.65 10.46 0.11
CA PHE A 23 6.25 9.16 0.37
C PHE A 23 7.27 9.22 1.52
N ALA A 24 8.12 10.23 1.58
CA ALA A 24 9.09 10.39 2.67
C ALA A 24 8.40 10.55 4.03
N ALA A 25 7.34 11.36 4.09
CA ALA A 25 6.57 11.57 5.32
C ALA A 25 5.85 10.28 5.76
N THR A 26 5.20 9.56 4.85
CA THR A 26 4.45 8.34 5.23
C THR A 26 5.34 7.15 5.56
N PHE A 27 6.45 6.95 4.83
CA PHE A 27 7.39 5.85 5.10
C PHE A 27 8.34 6.16 6.26
N GLY A 28 8.74 7.43 6.42
CA GLY A 28 9.55 7.89 7.55
C GLY A 28 8.73 8.23 8.80
N ALA A 29 7.45 7.84 8.84
CA ALA A 29 6.54 8.24 9.91
C ALA A 29 7.01 7.82 11.32
N PRO A 30 7.56 6.60 11.54
CA PRO A 30 8.13 6.23 12.84
C PRO A 30 9.30 7.13 13.25
N ALA A 31 10.25 7.39 12.33
CA ALA A 31 11.38 8.27 12.59
C ALA A 31 10.97 9.73 12.88
N ILE A 32 9.99 10.26 12.14
CA ILE A 32 9.48 11.63 12.36
C ILE A 32 8.80 11.75 13.73
N ARG A 33 7.95 10.79 14.09
CA ARG A 33 7.30 10.77 15.41
C ARG A 33 8.31 10.61 16.53
N GLY A 34 9.27 9.72 16.35
CA GLY A 34 10.35 9.49 17.30
C GLY A 34 11.23 10.72 17.55
N ALA A 35 11.59 11.43 16.49
CA ALA A 35 12.49 12.59 16.57
C ALA A 35 11.77 13.90 16.93
N ALA A 36 10.52 14.09 16.52
CA ALA A 36 9.82 15.38 16.60
C ALA A 36 8.39 15.31 17.18
N GLY A 37 7.91 14.13 17.54
CA GLY A 37 6.59 13.91 18.14
C GLY A 37 5.42 13.82 17.15
N ASP A 38 4.28 13.34 17.66
CA ASP A 38 3.05 13.14 16.87
C ASP A 38 2.44 14.43 16.33
N VAL A 39 2.54 15.53 17.08
CA VAL A 39 2.02 16.85 16.66
C VAL A 39 2.75 17.34 15.41
N THR A 40 4.08 17.17 15.35
CA THR A 40 4.88 17.52 14.17
C THR A 40 4.47 16.68 12.97
N TYR A 41 4.33 15.36 13.17
CA TYR A 41 3.88 14.46 12.11
C TYR A 41 2.48 14.83 11.58
N ALA A 42 1.52 15.09 12.46
CA ALA A 42 0.18 15.52 12.11
C ALA A 42 0.19 16.85 11.34
N THR A 43 1.04 17.79 11.74
CA THR A 43 1.20 19.09 11.06
C THR A 43 1.76 18.91 9.65
N ILE A 44 2.75 18.03 9.45
CA ILE A 44 3.29 17.69 8.14
C ILE A 44 2.19 17.10 7.24
N LEU A 45 1.42 16.13 7.75
CA LEU A 45 0.33 15.54 6.99
C LEU A 45 -0.76 16.55 6.64
N ALA A 46 -1.15 17.42 7.58
CA ALA A 46 -2.13 18.47 7.35
C ALA A 46 -1.65 19.46 6.27
N ALA A 47 -0.39 19.91 6.34
CA ALA A 47 0.20 20.80 5.34
C ALA A 47 0.23 20.15 3.95
N LEU A 48 0.59 18.86 3.87
CA LEU A 48 0.55 18.11 2.61
C LEU A 48 -0.89 17.96 2.10
N CYS A 49 -1.88 17.72 2.97
CA CYS A 49 -3.28 17.64 2.56
C CYS A 49 -3.78 18.99 2.01
N LEU A 50 -3.44 20.11 2.65
CA LEU A 50 -3.79 21.45 2.18
C LEU A 50 -3.15 21.74 0.81
N LEU A 51 -1.87 21.42 0.65
CA LEU A 51 -1.16 21.60 -0.61
C LEU A 51 -1.73 20.71 -1.72
N GLY A 52 -1.99 19.43 -1.42
CA GLY A 52 -2.62 18.50 -2.35
C GLY A 52 -4.03 18.93 -2.75
N GLY A 53 -4.81 19.46 -1.81
CA GLY A 53 -6.10 20.09 -2.07
C GLY A 53 -5.99 21.27 -3.02
N ALA A 54 -5.06 22.18 -2.78
CA ALA A 54 -4.81 23.31 -3.67
C ALA A 54 -4.44 22.85 -5.10
N MET A 55 -3.61 21.81 -5.22
CA MET A 55 -3.23 21.21 -6.51
C MET A 55 -4.41 20.55 -7.25
N LEU A 56 -5.33 19.88 -6.54
CA LEU A 56 -6.52 19.32 -7.15
C LEU A 56 -7.51 20.41 -7.57
N VAL A 57 -7.68 21.46 -6.76
CA VAL A 57 -8.57 22.59 -7.07
C VAL A 57 -8.10 23.34 -8.31
N THR A 58 -6.80 23.52 -8.51
CA THR A 58 -6.27 24.14 -9.75
C THR A 58 -6.50 23.25 -10.98
N ARG A 59 -6.44 21.93 -10.81
CA ARG A 59 -6.69 20.92 -11.86
C ARG A 59 -8.15 20.48 -11.98
N ARG A 60 -9.10 21.13 -11.29
CA ARG A 60 -10.51 20.70 -11.21
C ARG A 60 -11.23 20.58 -12.55
N ARG A 61 -10.75 21.25 -13.60
CA ARG A 61 -11.33 21.16 -14.96
C ARG A 61 -10.93 19.88 -15.68
N GLU A 62 -9.85 19.23 -15.26
CA GLU A 62 -9.32 17.99 -15.82
C GLU A 62 -9.88 16.75 -15.08
N ILE A 63 -10.46 16.95 -13.89
CA ILE A 63 -10.85 15.88 -12.97
C ILE A 63 -12.37 15.85 -12.80
N GLU A 64 -12.98 14.75 -13.21
CA GLU A 64 -14.39 14.47 -12.88
C GLU A 64 -14.48 13.98 -11.43
N VAL A 65 -15.32 14.65 -10.63
CA VAL A 65 -15.49 14.35 -9.19
C VAL A 65 -15.86 12.88 -8.94
N LEU A 66 -16.67 12.28 -9.82
CA LEU A 66 -17.08 10.88 -9.74
C LEU A 66 -15.91 9.89 -9.94
N HIS A 67 -14.82 10.33 -10.58
CA HIS A 67 -13.63 9.53 -10.86
C HIS A 67 -12.46 9.87 -9.93
N LEU A 68 -12.69 10.70 -8.90
CA LEU A 68 -11.65 11.10 -7.97
C LEU A 68 -11.16 9.92 -7.13
N ALA A 69 -12.06 9.08 -6.62
CA ALA A 69 -11.71 7.93 -5.80
C ALA A 69 -12.63 6.74 -6.09
N PRO A 70 -12.18 5.49 -5.89
CA PRO A 70 -13.05 4.33 -5.93
C PRO A 70 -14.23 4.49 -4.96
N THR A 71 -15.46 4.21 -5.41
CA THR A 71 -16.67 4.34 -4.59
C THR A 71 -16.60 3.53 -3.29
N THR A 72 -15.94 2.37 -3.33
CA THR A 72 -15.70 1.52 -2.15
C THR A 72 -14.77 2.17 -1.13
N LEU A 73 -13.77 2.94 -1.58
CA LEU A 73 -12.90 3.70 -0.67
C LEU A 73 -13.68 4.83 -0.01
N VAL A 74 -14.50 5.55 -0.79
CA VAL A 74 -15.37 6.61 -0.25
C VAL A 74 -16.31 6.04 0.79
N PHE A 75 -16.96 4.91 0.50
CA PHE A 75 -17.86 4.25 1.46
C PHE A 75 -17.11 3.83 2.74
N LEU A 76 -15.90 3.26 2.62
CA LEU A 76 -15.09 2.89 3.79
C LEU A 76 -14.79 4.12 4.68
N ILE A 77 -14.37 5.23 4.08
CA ILE A 77 -14.05 6.47 4.80
C ILE A 77 -15.30 7.07 5.45
N LEU A 78 -16.44 7.05 4.76
CA LEU A 78 -17.71 7.54 5.30
C LEU A 78 -18.23 6.65 6.43
N TRP A 79 -18.12 5.33 6.29
CA TRP A 79 -18.48 4.38 7.34
C TRP A 79 -17.60 4.55 8.58
N ALA A 80 -16.29 4.68 8.39
CA ALA A 80 -15.36 4.99 9.47
C ALA A 80 -15.66 6.35 10.13
N GLY A 81 -16.04 7.36 9.36
CA GLY A 81 -16.44 8.66 9.89
C GLY A 81 -17.76 8.61 10.66
N ALA A 82 -18.74 7.85 10.17
CA ALA A 82 -19.99 7.60 10.88
C ALA A 82 -19.74 6.90 12.22
N SER A 83 -18.71 6.04 12.29
CA SER A 83 -18.39 5.27 13.49
C SER A 83 -17.97 6.10 14.70
N VAL A 84 -17.56 7.36 14.48
CA VAL A 84 -17.32 8.34 15.54
C VAL A 84 -18.59 8.59 16.37
N LEU A 85 -19.78 8.42 15.80
CA LEU A 85 -21.06 8.68 16.49
C LEU A 85 -21.40 7.64 17.57
N TRP A 86 -20.83 6.44 17.48
CA TRP A 86 -21.06 5.36 18.44
C TRP A 86 -19.78 4.86 19.11
N SER A 87 -18.65 5.53 18.90
CA SER A 87 -17.39 5.17 19.51
C SER A 87 -17.37 5.48 21.01
N THR A 88 -16.59 4.70 21.76
CA THR A 88 -16.37 4.89 23.21
C THR A 88 -15.68 6.20 23.51
N ASP A 89 -14.73 6.63 22.66
CA ASP A 89 -14.10 7.94 22.69
C ASP A 89 -14.26 8.60 21.31
N ALA A 90 -15.11 9.62 21.23
CA ALA A 90 -15.40 10.33 19.99
C ALA A 90 -14.22 11.18 19.50
N LEU A 91 -13.43 11.76 20.41
CA LEU A 91 -12.33 12.64 20.03
C LEU A 91 -11.17 11.83 19.45
N ARG A 92 -10.84 10.70 20.07
CA ARG A 92 -9.82 9.77 19.55
C ARG A 92 -10.28 9.11 18.26
N SER A 93 -11.54 8.69 18.17
CA SER A 93 -12.08 8.15 16.92
C SER A 93 -12.06 9.19 15.79
N LEU A 94 -12.38 10.45 16.10
CA LEU A 94 -12.27 11.55 15.13
C LEU A 94 -10.83 11.77 14.66
N ALA A 95 -9.84 11.70 15.57
CA ALA A 95 -8.42 11.81 15.22
C ALA A 95 -7.96 10.64 14.33
N GLY A 96 -8.36 9.41 14.68
CA GLY A 96 -8.10 8.21 13.88
C GLY A 96 -8.73 8.27 12.49
N TRP A 97 -9.97 8.74 12.40
CA TRP A 97 -10.65 8.98 11.13
C TRP A 97 -9.98 10.09 10.31
N ALA A 98 -9.58 11.19 10.95
CA ALA A 98 -8.87 12.28 10.26
C ALA A 98 -7.51 11.80 9.69
N ALA A 99 -6.80 10.93 10.41
CA ALA A 99 -5.58 10.30 9.92
C ALA A 99 -5.85 9.36 8.72
N LEU A 100 -6.90 8.52 8.80
CA LEU A 100 -7.35 7.66 7.70
C LEU A 100 -7.69 8.50 6.46
N LEU A 101 -8.51 9.53 6.63
CA LEU A 101 -8.94 10.44 5.59
C LEU A 101 -7.74 11.16 4.96
N GLY A 102 -6.85 11.74 5.78
CA GLY A 102 -5.69 12.50 5.31
C GLY A 102 -4.74 11.65 4.48
N VAL A 103 -4.35 10.47 4.98
CA VAL A 103 -3.45 9.56 4.24
C VAL A 103 -4.12 9.03 2.98
N SER A 104 -5.40 8.67 3.03
CA SER A 104 -6.17 8.25 1.85
C SER A 104 -6.25 9.36 0.81
N PHE A 105 -6.51 10.59 1.25
CA PHE A 105 -6.54 11.76 0.39
C PHE A 105 -5.20 11.99 -0.32
N LEU A 106 -4.08 11.90 0.40
CA LEU A 106 -2.75 11.99 -0.22
C LEU A 106 -2.51 10.91 -1.27
N GLY A 107 -2.95 9.67 -1.00
CA GLY A 107 -2.86 8.57 -1.98
C GLY A 107 -3.66 8.86 -3.26
N VAL A 108 -4.85 9.45 -3.11
CA VAL A 108 -5.69 9.92 -4.23
C VAL A 108 -4.99 11.03 -5.02
N VAL A 109 -4.47 12.07 -4.34
CA VAL A 109 -3.76 13.18 -4.99
C VAL A 109 -2.56 12.67 -5.79
N VAL A 110 -1.72 11.82 -5.21
CA VAL A 110 -0.56 11.23 -5.90
C VAL A 110 -1.01 10.40 -7.12
N GLY A 111 -2.12 9.69 -7.01
CA GLY A 111 -2.70 8.89 -8.10
C GLY A 111 -3.18 9.72 -9.30
N HIS A 112 -3.61 10.96 -9.09
CA HIS A 112 -4.07 11.88 -10.15
C HIS A 112 -2.98 12.79 -10.69
N VAL A 113 -2.01 13.17 -9.86
CA VAL A 113 -1.00 14.18 -10.22
C VAL A 113 0.23 13.57 -10.90
N ARG A 114 0.48 12.26 -10.73
CA ARG A 114 1.63 11.56 -11.32
C ARG A 114 1.17 10.41 -12.20
N ASP A 115 2.00 9.98 -13.13
CA ASP A 115 1.83 8.71 -13.83
C ASP A 115 2.41 7.53 -13.05
N ALA A 116 1.99 6.30 -13.39
CA ALA A 116 2.43 5.09 -12.68
C ALA A 116 3.97 4.98 -12.66
N HIS A 117 4.62 5.30 -13.77
CA HIS A 117 6.08 5.30 -13.85
C HIS A 117 6.72 6.34 -12.91
N GLN A 118 6.13 7.53 -12.84
CA GLN A 118 6.62 8.63 -12.00
C GLN A 118 6.39 8.35 -10.51
N SER A 119 5.29 7.70 -10.13
CA SER A 119 5.05 7.24 -8.75
C SER A 119 6.04 6.16 -8.34
N VAL A 120 6.26 5.15 -9.18
CA VAL A 120 7.25 4.07 -8.93
C VAL A 120 8.64 4.66 -8.78
N ARG A 121 9.02 5.60 -9.65
CA ARG A 121 10.30 6.30 -9.58
C ARG A 121 10.47 7.07 -8.28
N ALA A 122 9.47 7.89 -7.92
CA ALA A 122 9.51 8.69 -6.71
C ALA A 122 9.57 7.82 -5.44
N LEU A 123 8.79 6.73 -5.41
CA LEU A 123 8.84 5.77 -4.32
C LEU A 123 10.22 5.11 -4.23
N GLY A 124 10.79 4.68 -5.36
CA GLY A 124 12.12 4.09 -5.39
C GLY A 124 13.21 5.04 -4.88
N ASP A 125 13.16 6.31 -5.27
CA ASP A 125 14.11 7.32 -4.79
C ASP A 125 14.03 7.52 -3.27
N VAL A 126 12.81 7.60 -2.70
CA VAL A 126 12.61 7.71 -1.25
C VAL A 126 13.06 6.45 -0.51
N LEU A 127 12.68 5.27 -1.00
CA LEU A 127 13.03 4.00 -0.35
C LEU A 127 14.53 3.75 -0.35
N ARG A 128 15.25 4.11 -1.43
CA ARG A 128 16.73 4.06 -1.44
C ARG A 128 17.32 4.87 -0.29
N TRP A 129 16.86 6.10 -0.13
CA TRP A 129 17.38 6.99 0.89
C TRP A 129 17.05 6.47 2.29
N LEU A 130 15.80 6.08 2.55
CA LEU A 130 15.38 5.56 3.86
C LEU A 130 16.10 4.25 4.23
N LEU A 131 16.26 3.32 3.29
CA LEU A 131 16.98 2.07 3.53
C LEU A 131 18.47 2.30 3.75
N ALA A 132 19.10 3.20 2.98
CA ALA A 132 20.50 3.54 3.17
C ALA A 132 20.73 4.22 4.52
N ALA A 133 19.88 5.19 4.88
CA ALA A 133 19.92 5.85 6.18
C ALA A 133 19.67 4.86 7.33
N SER A 134 18.75 3.92 7.17
CA SER A 134 18.50 2.84 8.13
C SER A 134 19.75 2.01 8.37
N LEU A 135 20.40 1.51 7.31
CA LEU A 135 21.62 0.72 7.44
C LEU A 135 22.76 1.51 8.10
N VAL A 136 22.92 2.79 7.73
CA VAL A 136 23.94 3.66 8.33
C VAL A 136 23.69 3.86 9.83
N LEU A 137 22.45 4.09 10.25
CA LEU A 137 22.11 4.29 11.65
C LEU A 137 22.25 3.01 12.47
N GLU A 138 21.90 1.85 11.90
CA GLU A 138 22.12 0.54 12.53
C GLU A 138 23.62 0.26 12.74
N VAL A 139 24.46 0.54 11.74
CA VAL A 139 25.92 0.40 11.85
C VAL A 139 26.49 1.39 12.87
N LEU A 140 26.02 2.63 12.88
CA LEU A 140 26.45 3.63 13.87
C LEU A 140 26.07 3.19 15.29
N SER A 141 24.81 2.82 15.49
CA SER A 141 24.27 2.40 16.79
C SER A 141 24.95 1.13 17.30
N GLY A 142 25.05 0.09 16.48
CA GLY A 142 25.47 -1.23 16.94
C GLY A 142 26.94 -1.59 16.78
N ILE A 143 27.69 -0.93 15.89
CA ILE A 143 29.11 -1.24 15.68
C ILE A 143 30.01 -0.11 16.18
N LEU A 144 29.64 1.15 15.92
CA LEU A 144 30.52 2.29 16.19
C LEU A 144 30.30 2.87 17.59
N TRP A 145 29.05 3.02 18.01
CA TRP A 145 28.67 3.58 19.31
C TRP A 145 28.33 2.54 20.36
N ASP A 146 27.99 1.32 19.94
CA ASP A 146 27.54 0.23 20.83
C ASP A 146 26.44 0.68 21.81
N THR A 147 25.52 1.51 21.32
CA THR A 147 24.43 2.09 22.10
C THR A 147 23.15 2.16 21.29
N PRO A 148 21.99 1.78 21.87
CA PRO A 148 20.71 1.87 21.18
C PRO A 148 20.34 3.34 20.91
N ILE A 149 19.44 3.55 19.93
CA ILE A 149 18.81 4.85 19.66
C ILE A 149 17.31 4.72 19.93
N PRO A 150 16.85 4.80 21.20
CA PRO A 150 15.50 4.43 21.59
C PRO A 150 14.42 5.29 20.94
N PHE A 151 14.69 6.58 20.73
CA PHE A 151 13.72 7.47 20.10
C PHE A 151 13.46 7.13 18.62
N LEU A 152 14.34 6.38 17.95
CA LEU A 152 14.10 5.85 16.59
C LEU A 152 13.65 4.39 16.60
N GLY A 153 13.59 3.74 17.76
CA GLY A 153 13.32 2.30 17.87
C GLY A 153 14.47 1.41 17.37
N ILE A 154 15.69 1.95 17.29
CA ILE A 154 16.88 1.19 16.86
C ILE A 154 17.54 0.58 18.09
N GLN A 155 17.71 -0.73 18.09
CA GLN A 155 18.30 -1.47 19.21
C GLN A 155 19.83 -1.52 19.14
N GLY A 156 20.40 -1.52 17.93
CA GLY A 156 21.85 -1.59 17.74
C GLY A 156 22.41 -3.02 17.78
N ASP A 157 21.57 -4.05 17.59
CA ASP A 157 22.01 -5.45 17.76
C ASP A 157 22.75 -6.02 16.53
N ILE A 158 23.09 -5.19 15.54
CA ILE A 158 23.66 -5.65 14.26
C ILE A 158 25.02 -6.34 14.44
N ALA A 159 25.83 -5.94 15.43
CA ALA A 159 27.11 -6.57 15.73
C ALA A 159 26.97 -8.00 16.29
N GLU A 160 25.87 -8.25 17.00
CA GLU A 160 25.52 -9.56 17.56
C GLU A 160 24.74 -10.45 16.58
N LEU A 161 24.61 -10.00 15.31
CA LEU A 161 23.73 -10.60 14.31
C LEU A 161 22.25 -10.64 14.73
N GLY A 162 21.86 -9.70 15.59
CA GLY A 162 20.48 -9.45 15.95
C GLY A 162 19.68 -8.80 14.81
N PRO A 163 18.34 -8.79 14.91
CA PRO A 163 17.47 -8.23 13.89
C PRO A 163 17.60 -6.69 13.84
N VAL A 164 17.68 -6.13 12.63
CA VAL A 164 17.68 -4.67 12.44
C VAL A 164 16.26 -4.12 12.27
N GLN A 165 16.02 -2.89 12.74
CA GLN A 165 14.73 -2.19 12.69
C GLN A 165 14.77 -0.99 11.72
N GLY A 166 15.92 -0.33 11.60
CA GLY A 166 16.11 0.86 10.79
C GLY A 166 15.22 2.03 11.23
N LEU A 167 14.89 2.91 10.29
CA LEU A 167 14.02 4.08 10.52
C LEU A 167 12.52 3.76 10.64
N PHE A 168 12.15 2.47 10.63
CA PHE A 168 10.77 2.02 10.55
C PHE A 168 10.19 1.60 11.91
N GLY A 169 10.98 1.67 12.98
CA GLY A 169 10.55 1.45 14.37
C GLY A 169 10.41 -0.01 14.77
N SER A 170 10.17 -0.94 13.83
CA SER A 170 10.14 -2.38 14.11
C SER A 170 10.78 -3.19 12.99
N ARG A 171 11.30 -4.37 13.35
CA ARG A 171 11.87 -5.33 12.39
C ARG A 171 10.83 -5.83 11.37
N ASN A 172 9.56 -5.92 11.77
CA ASN A 172 8.48 -6.37 10.89
C ASN A 172 8.12 -5.28 9.88
N ASP A 173 8.05 -4.02 10.31
CA ASP A 173 7.79 -2.89 9.40
C ASP A 173 8.94 -2.70 8.40
N LEU A 174 10.19 -2.79 8.85
CA LEU A 174 11.34 -2.82 7.93
C LEU A 174 11.22 -3.98 6.95
N GLY A 175 10.88 -5.18 7.43
CA GLY A 175 10.67 -6.35 6.60
C GLY A 175 9.64 -6.10 5.48
N VAL A 176 8.47 -5.55 5.83
CA VAL A 176 7.44 -5.18 4.86
C VAL A 176 7.96 -4.14 3.86
N VAL A 177 8.62 -3.08 4.33
CA VAL A 177 9.14 -2.01 3.48
C VAL A 177 10.22 -2.52 2.53
N THR A 178 11.10 -3.42 2.96
CA THR A 178 12.15 -4.00 2.10
C THR A 178 11.56 -4.84 0.97
N VAL A 179 10.45 -5.56 1.19
CA VAL A 179 9.77 -6.30 0.10
C VAL A 179 9.12 -5.34 -0.90
N VAL A 180 8.46 -4.27 -0.42
CA VAL A 180 7.92 -3.21 -1.29
C VAL A 180 9.06 -2.53 -2.08
N ALA A 181 10.19 -2.24 -1.44
CA ALA A 181 11.36 -1.64 -2.05
C ALA A 181 11.97 -2.57 -3.10
N LEU A 182 12.16 -3.85 -2.79
CA LEU A 182 12.68 -4.85 -3.71
C LEU A 182 11.81 -4.97 -4.96
N LEU A 183 10.50 -5.07 -4.79
CA LEU A 183 9.54 -5.06 -5.90
C LEU A 183 9.69 -3.79 -6.75
N THR A 184 9.75 -2.62 -6.11
CA THR A 184 9.88 -1.31 -6.77
C THR A 184 11.19 -1.22 -7.56
N PHE A 185 12.32 -1.62 -6.96
CA PHE A 185 13.64 -1.61 -7.61
C PHE A 185 13.74 -2.59 -8.76
N LEU A 186 13.13 -3.78 -8.64
CA LEU A 186 13.05 -4.75 -9.73
C LEU A 186 12.24 -4.20 -10.91
N VAL A 187 11.12 -3.52 -10.64
CA VAL A 187 10.36 -2.82 -11.70
C VAL A 187 11.22 -1.75 -12.35
N GLU A 188 11.89 -0.89 -11.58
CA GLU A 188 12.75 0.17 -12.12
C GLU A 188 13.93 -0.36 -12.94
N TRP A 189 14.53 -1.50 -12.53
CA TRP A 189 15.55 -2.19 -13.30
C TRP A 189 14.97 -2.68 -14.62
N ARG A 190 13.83 -3.39 -14.59
CA ARG A 190 13.18 -3.93 -15.79
C ARG A 190 12.71 -2.83 -16.76
N THR A 191 12.35 -1.65 -16.26
CA THR A 191 11.95 -0.49 -17.07
C THR A 191 13.11 0.40 -17.48
N ARG A 192 14.36 0.09 -17.05
CA ARG A 192 15.56 0.90 -17.26
C ARG A 192 15.40 2.35 -16.82
N SER A 193 14.67 2.57 -15.72
CA SER A 193 14.41 3.90 -15.16
C SER A 193 15.62 4.49 -14.43
N VAL A 194 16.53 3.64 -13.96
CA VAL A 194 17.79 3.98 -13.30
C VAL A 194 18.97 3.44 -14.11
N ARG A 195 20.16 4.01 -13.85
CA ARG A 195 21.42 3.39 -14.23
C ARG A 195 21.53 1.98 -13.63
N PRO A 196 22.07 0.98 -14.36
CA PRO A 196 22.17 -0.40 -13.87
C PRO A 196 22.89 -0.53 -12.53
N ALA A 197 23.96 0.22 -12.31
CA ALA A 197 24.70 0.20 -11.04
C ALA A 197 23.82 0.61 -9.85
N THR A 198 23.04 1.68 -10.00
CA THR A 198 22.09 2.12 -8.97
C THR A 198 20.96 1.11 -8.76
N ALA A 199 20.47 0.50 -9.83
CA ALA A 199 19.44 -0.54 -9.73
C ALA A 199 19.93 -1.75 -8.92
N VAL A 200 21.11 -2.26 -9.27
CA VAL A 200 21.73 -3.42 -8.62
C VAL A 200 22.06 -3.11 -7.17
N SER A 201 22.69 -1.97 -6.87
CA SER A 201 23.00 -1.60 -5.49
C SER A 201 21.75 -1.45 -4.62
N SER A 202 20.66 -0.92 -5.18
CA SER A 202 19.38 -0.78 -4.47
C SER A 202 18.75 -2.14 -4.17
N VAL A 203 18.79 -3.07 -5.14
CA VAL A 203 18.31 -4.45 -4.95
C VAL A 203 19.13 -5.18 -3.89
N ILE A 204 20.46 -5.06 -3.93
CA ILE A 204 21.34 -5.64 -2.92
C ILE A 204 21.04 -5.07 -1.54
N LEU A 205 20.91 -3.74 -1.41
CA LEU A 205 20.59 -3.07 -0.16
C LEU A 205 19.25 -3.56 0.43
N ALA A 206 18.20 -3.62 -0.41
CA ALA A 206 16.89 -4.10 0.04
C ALA A 206 16.93 -5.59 0.44
N ALA A 207 17.62 -6.43 -0.34
CA ALA A 207 17.76 -7.86 -0.03
C ALA A 207 18.57 -8.09 1.26
N LEU A 208 19.65 -7.32 1.46
CA LEU A 208 20.46 -7.37 2.68
C LEU A 208 19.61 -7.01 3.91
N LEU A 209 18.91 -5.87 3.87
CA LEU A 209 18.05 -5.45 4.99
C LEU A 209 16.86 -6.39 5.20
N ALA A 210 16.32 -6.99 4.14
CA ALA A 210 15.28 -8.02 4.27
C ALA A 210 15.78 -9.22 5.09
N VAL A 211 17.01 -9.69 4.82
CA VAL A 211 17.65 -10.77 5.58
C VAL A 211 17.97 -10.32 7.00
N LEU A 212 18.60 -9.17 7.18
CA LEU A 212 18.99 -8.64 8.48
C LEU A 212 17.78 -8.32 9.38
N SER A 213 16.61 -8.03 8.81
CA SER A 213 15.39 -7.80 9.61
C SER A 213 14.99 -9.02 10.44
N GLY A 214 15.38 -10.24 10.02
CA GLY A 214 15.01 -11.48 10.70
C GLY A 214 13.50 -11.70 10.82
N SER A 215 12.68 -10.99 10.03
CA SER A 215 11.21 -11.05 10.15
C SER A 215 10.63 -12.25 9.38
N PRO A 216 9.88 -13.16 10.04
CA PRO A 216 9.24 -14.29 9.38
C PRO A 216 8.27 -13.87 8.26
N THR A 217 7.63 -12.71 8.43
CA THR A 217 6.68 -12.13 7.47
C THR A 217 7.33 -11.89 6.10
N VAL A 218 8.61 -11.50 6.06
CA VAL A 218 9.34 -11.24 4.81
C VAL A 218 9.36 -12.46 3.91
N VAL A 219 9.62 -13.64 4.47
CA VAL A 219 9.71 -14.89 3.70
C VAL A 219 8.38 -15.23 3.05
N VAL A 220 7.29 -15.16 3.82
CA VAL A 220 5.94 -15.46 3.33
C VAL A 220 5.50 -14.46 2.26
N VAL A 221 5.73 -13.17 2.50
CA VAL A 221 5.37 -12.10 1.56
C VAL A 221 6.20 -12.19 0.28
N ALA A 222 7.51 -12.47 0.38
CA ALA A 222 8.37 -12.66 -0.78
C ALA A 222 7.92 -13.87 -1.61
N ALA A 223 7.61 -15.01 -0.97
CA ALA A 223 7.11 -16.20 -1.64
C ALA A 223 5.76 -15.95 -2.35
N ALA A 224 4.79 -15.34 -1.65
CA ALA A 224 3.49 -14.99 -2.23
C ALA A 224 3.64 -14.04 -3.43
N THR A 225 4.52 -13.03 -3.31
CA THR A 225 4.79 -12.07 -4.38
C THR A 225 5.50 -12.72 -5.56
N ALA A 226 6.43 -13.65 -5.32
CA ALA A 226 7.10 -14.40 -6.38
C ALA A 226 6.13 -15.32 -7.14
N ILE A 227 5.25 -16.02 -6.43
CA ILE A 227 4.17 -16.84 -7.04
C ILE A 227 3.25 -15.96 -7.88
N ALA A 228 2.81 -14.81 -7.35
CA ALA A 228 1.98 -13.87 -8.08
C ALA A 228 2.69 -13.30 -9.31
N ALA A 229 3.98 -12.95 -9.20
CA ALA A 229 4.78 -12.48 -10.31
C ALA A 229 4.91 -13.56 -11.40
N ALA A 230 5.17 -14.81 -11.02
CA ALA A 230 5.24 -15.94 -11.93
C ALA A 230 3.90 -16.17 -12.65
N ALA A 231 2.79 -16.20 -11.90
CA ALA A 231 1.45 -16.32 -12.47
C ALA A 231 1.15 -15.18 -13.46
N LEU A 232 1.49 -13.94 -13.10
CA LEU A 232 1.30 -12.79 -13.97
C LEU A 232 2.17 -12.86 -15.22
N THR A 233 3.43 -13.29 -15.12
CA THR A 233 4.28 -13.50 -16.31
C THR A 233 3.73 -14.57 -17.23
N SER A 234 3.20 -15.67 -16.69
CA SER A 234 2.55 -16.73 -17.47
C SER A 234 1.31 -16.21 -18.19
N VAL A 235 0.48 -15.41 -17.52
CA VAL A 235 -0.71 -14.77 -18.12
C VAL A 235 -0.31 -13.84 -19.26
N ARG A 236 0.80 -13.09 -19.12
CA ARG A 236 1.29 -12.14 -20.13
C ARG A 236 1.91 -12.82 -21.36
N ALA A 237 2.40 -14.05 -21.22
CA ALA A 237 2.93 -14.85 -22.32
C ALA A 237 1.83 -15.45 -23.21
N LEU A 238 0.58 -15.51 -22.73
CA LEU A 238 -0.51 -16.17 -23.45
C LEU A 238 -1.17 -15.28 -24.52
N PRO A 239 -1.64 -15.88 -25.64
CA PRO A 239 -2.50 -15.20 -26.60
C PRO A 239 -3.81 -14.70 -25.98
N ALA A 240 -4.34 -13.58 -26.49
CA ALA A 240 -5.53 -12.92 -25.94
C ALA A 240 -6.74 -13.87 -25.77
N ARG A 241 -6.93 -14.82 -26.69
CA ARG A 241 -8.02 -15.81 -26.65
C ARG A 241 -7.98 -16.74 -25.43
N ARG A 242 -6.79 -17.14 -24.98
CA ARG A 242 -6.60 -18.02 -23.80
C ARG A 242 -6.45 -17.25 -22.50
N ARG A 243 -6.02 -15.99 -22.56
CA ARG A 243 -5.75 -15.14 -21.39
C ARG A 243 -6.96 -15.00 -20.46
N ARG A 244 -8.15 -14.76 -21.00
CA ARG A 244 -9.38 -14.62 -20.19
C ARG A 244 -9.69 -15.91 -19.42
N ALA A 245 -9.60 -17.06 -20.07
CA ALA A 245 -9.85 -18.35 -19.44
C ALA A 245 -8.84 -18.63 -18.31
N VAL A 246 -7.56 -18.37 -18.53
CA VAL A 246 -6.52 -18.54 -17.50
C VAL A 246 -6.70 -17.56 -16.34
N GLN A 247 -7.09 -16.31 -16.59
CA GLN A 247 -7.38 -15.35 -15.52
C GLN A 247 -8.57 -15.79 -14.66
N ILE A 248 -9.64 -16.32 -15.27
CA ILE A 248 -10.78 -16.90 -14.55
C ILE A 248 -10.33 -18.13 -13.77
N GLY A 249 -9.56 -19.03 -14.38
CA GLY A 249 -9.01 -20.23 -13.74
C GLY A 249 -8.13 -19.91 -12.53
N LEU A 250 -7.25 -18.90 -12.63
CA LEU A 250 -6.46 -18.41 -11.49
C LEU A 250 -7.33 -17.82 -10.39
N GLY A 251 -8.36 -17.06 -10.74
CA GLY A 251 -9.33 -16.54 -9.77
C GLY A 251 -10.07 -17.67 -9.04
N LEU A 252 -10.53 -18.68 -9.77
CA LEU A 252 -11.19 -19.86 -9.20
C LEU A 252 -10.24 -20.67 -8.32
N ALA A 253 -9.00 -20.89 -8.79
CA ALA A 253 -7.98 -21.58 -8.02
C ALA A 253 -7.68 -20.84 -6.70
N LEU A 254 -7.59 -19.51 -6.72
CA LEU A 254 -7.42 -18.72 -5.51
C LEU A 254 -8.59 -18.92 -4.54
N VAL A 255 -9.84 -18.86 -5.02
CA VAL A 255 -11.03 -19.10 -4.18
C VAL A 255 -11.02 -20.50 -3.57
N VAL A 256 -10.72 -21.54 -4.38
CA VAL A 256 -10.65 -22.93 -3.90
C VAL A 256 -9.52 -23.11 -2.88
N LEU A 257 -8.33 -22.57 -3.15
CA LEU A 257 -7.20 -22.64 -2.22
C LEU A 257 -7.49 -21.90 -0.91
N SER A 258 -8.13 -20.73 -0.96
CA SER A 258 -8.57 -20.01 0.24
C SER A 258 -9.63 -20.79 1.02
N ALA A 259 -10.59 -21.41 0.35
CA ALA A 259 -11.61 -22.26 1.00
C ALA A 259 -10.99 -23.50 1.64
N LEU A 260 -10.02 -24.14 0.97
CA LEU A 260 -9.29 -25.29 1.51
C LEU A 260 -8.43 -24.89 2.72
N ALA A 261 -7.72 -23.76 2.64
CA ALA A 261 -6.95 -23.22 3.75
C ALA A 261 -7.85 -22.92 4.96
N TRP A 262 -9.03 -22.35 4.73
CA TRP A 262 -10.03 -22.13 5.77
C TRP A 262 -10.55 -23.45 6.36
N ALA A 263 -10.85 -24.45 5.54
CA ALA A 263 -11.28 -25.76 6.01
C ALA A 263 -10.21 -26.44 6.88
N GLN A 264 -8.95 -26.29 6.51
CA GLN A 264 -7.79 -26.86 7.20
C GLN A 264 -7.20 -25.94 8.28
N ARG A 265 -7.88 -24.85 8.66
CA ARG A 265 -7.36 -23.84 9.59
C ARG A 265 -6.85 -24.41 10.91
N PHE A 266 -7.55 -25.40 11.49
CA PHE A 266 -7.12 -26.03 12.74
C PHE A 266 -5.89 -26.93 12.56
N ALA A 267 -5.78 -27.63 11.43
CA ALA A 267 -4.61 -28.45 11.11
C ALA A 267 -3.38 -27.59 10.80
N ILE A 268 -3.58 -26.47 10.10
CA ILE A 268 -2.53 -25.47 9.85
C ILE A 268 -2.08 -24.84 11.16
N ALA A 269 -3.02 -24.45 12.04
CA ALA A 269 -2.70 -23.93 13.36
C ALA A 269 -1.92 -24.96 14.19
N ALA A 270 -2.41 -26.21 14.29
CA ALA A 270 -1.75 -27.29 15.03
C ALA A 270 -0.35 -27.63 14.48
N ALA A 271 -0.15 -27.58 13.16
CA ALA A 271 1.17 -27.79 12.55
C ALA A 271 2.16 -26.64 12.83
N LEU A 272 1.64 -25.47 13.22
CA LEU A 272 2.42 -24.27 13.54
C LEU A 272 2.55 -24.03 15.06
N ASP A 273 1.81 -24.78 15.89
CA ASP A 273 1.58 -24.61 17.33
C ASP A 273 2.80 -24.91 18.23
N GLY A 274 3.99 -25.04 17.63
CA GLY A 274 5.27 -25.16 18.35
C GLY A 274 6.02 -23.84 18.51
N ARG A 275 5.45 -22.71 18.06
CA ARG A 275 6.12 -21.39 18.08
C ARG A 275 5.36 -20.43 18.99
N ALA A 276 6.05 -19.91 20.00
CA ALA A 276 5.51 -18.97 20.99
C ALA A 276 4.84 -17.71 20.37
N ASP A 277 5.26 -17.29 19.17
CA ASP A 277 4.64 -16.14 18.46
C ASP A 277 3.24 -16.47 17.91
N LEU A 278 2.98 -17.73 17.54
CA LEU A 278 1.72 -18.12 16.93
C LEU A 278 0.61 -18.32 17.97
N SER A 279 0.96 -18.82 19.17
CA SER A 279 0.01 -18.97 20.27
C SER A 279 -0.51 -17.61 20.73
N VAL A 280 0.38 -16.63 20.92
CA VAL A 280 0.02 -15.24 21.25
C VAL A 280 -0.97 -14.65 20.25
N ARG A 281 -0.73 -14.84 18.95
CA ARG A 281 -1.64 -14.36 17.89
C ARG A 281 -2.98 -15.09 17.90
N THR A 282 -2.98 -16.39 18.15
CA THR A 282 -4.21 -17.20 18.17
C THR A 282 -5.11 -16.81 19.33
N ASP A 283 -4.53 -16.59 20.52
CA ASP A 283 -5.25 -16.12 21.70
C ASP A 283 -5.83 -14.72 21.47
N LEU A 284 -5.01 -13.80 20.91
CA LEU A 284 -5.44 -12.46 20.53
C LEU A 284 -6.62 -12.50 19.56
N TRP A 285 -6.54 -13.30 18.51
CA TRP A 285 -7.59 -13.40 17.49
C TRP A 285 -8.87 -14.03 18.04
N GLY A 286 -8.76 -15.02 18.92
CA GLY A 286 -9.89 -15.60 19.62
C GLY A 286 -10.65 -14.57 20.44
N GLU A 287 -9.92 -13.74 21.20
CA GLU A 287 -10.51 -12.70 22.02
C GLU A 287 -11.12 -11.55 21.19
N ILE A 288 -10.49 -11.18 20.06
CA ILE A 288 -11.06 -10.20 19.12
C ILE A 288 -12.40 -10.70 18.56
N LEU A 289 -12.47 -11.97 18.16
CA LEU A 289 -13.71 -12.55 17.63
C LEU A 289 -14.80 -12.56 18.70
N ARG A 290 -14.46 -12.93 19.94
CA ARG A 290 -15.37 -12.89 21.08
C ARG A 290 -15.90 -11.49 21.36
N LEU A 291 -15.04 -10.47 21.36
CA LEU A 291 -15.44 -9.07 21.53
C LEU A 291 -16.25 -8.54 20.35
N SER A 292 -15.96 -9.00 19.14
CA SER A 292 -16.69 -8.60 17.93
C SER A 292 -18.15 -9.06 17.95
N ASP A 293 -18.48 -10.12 18.71
CA ASP A 293 -19.85 -10.60 18.88
C ASP A 293 -20.76 -9.62 19.65
N ASP A 294 -20.19 -8.68 20.43
CA ASP A 294 -20.95 -7.65 21.15
C ASP A 294 -21.47 -6.55 20.20
N ARG A 295 -20.73 -6.26 19.13
CA ARG A 295 -21.03 -5.19 18.16
C ARG A 295 -20.81 -5.68 16.71
N PRO A 296 -21.43 -6.78 16.26
CA PRO A 296 -21.00 -7.50 15.06
C PRO A 296 -21.19 -6.70 13.77
N VAL A 297 -22.23 -5.87 13.69
CA VAL A 297 -22.55 -5.13 12.46
C VAL A 297 -21.70 -3.87 12.32
N VAL A 298 -21.55 -3.10 13.41
CA VAL A 298 -21.02 -1.73 13.39
C VAL A 298 -19.63 -1.56 14.01
N GLY A 299 -19.17 -2.55 14.79
CA GLY A 299 -17.92 -2.47 15.54
C GLY A 299 -17.94 -1.42 16.66
N PHE A 300 -16.77 -1.16 17.23
CA PHE A 300 -16.59 -0.24 18.36
C PHE A 300 -16.23 1.21 17.98
N GLY A 301 -16.00 1.49 16.70
CA GLY A 301 -15.51 2.78 16.21
C GLY A 301 -14.11 2.68 15.62
N TRP A 302 -13.82 3.52 14.62
CA TRP A 302 -12.50 3.61 14.02
C TRP A 302 -11.58 4.54 14.82
N PHE A 303 -10.53 3.98 15.41
CA PHE A 303 -9.48 4.68 16.14
C PHE A 303 -8.15 4.68 15.36
N GLY A 304 -7.97 3.76 14.40
CA GLY A 304 -6.67 3.52 13.79
C GLY A 304 -5.80 2.64 14.70
N PRO A 305 -4.51 2.96 14.94
CA PRO A 305 -3.71 2.30 15.96
C PRO A 305 -4.38 2.38 17.34
N TRP A 306 -4.33 1.29 18.09
CA TRP A 306 -5.03 1.18 19.37
C TRP A 306 -4.28 1.91 20.47
N ASP A 307 -5.01 2.61 21.33
CA ASP A 307 -4.50 2.99 22.64
C ASP A 307 -4.77 1.82 23.61
N PRO A 308 -3.73 1.18 24.19
CA PRO A 308 -3.91 0.06 25.11
C PRO A 308 -4.75 0.38 26.35
N ALA A 309 -4.91 1.66 26.71
CA ALA A 309 -5.65 2.10 27.88
C ALA A 309 -7.15 2.30 27.62
N ASP A 310 -7.57 2.45 26.36
CA ASP A 310 -8.97 2.79 26.03
C ASP A 310 -9.81 1.55 25.68
N ALA A 311 -11.08 1.58 26.08
CA ALA A 311 -12.03 0.54 25.68
C ALA A 311 -12.34 0.63 24.17
N PRO A 312 -12.47 -0.50 23.45
CA PRO A 312 -12.49 -1.88 23.95
C PRO A 312 -11.11 -2.54 24.09
N PHE A 313 -10.03 -1.88 23.64
CA PHE A 313 -8.68 -2.46 23.58
C PHE A 313 -8.11 -2.79 24.96
N SER A 314 -8.42 -1.98 25.97
CA SER A 314 -8.02 -2.22 27.36
C SER A 314 -8.65 -3.48 27.95
N THR A 315 -9.91 -3.79 27.60
CA THR A 315 -10.57 -5.03 28.03
C THR A 315 -9.88 -6.26 27.43
N LEU A 316 -9.55 -6.19 26.14
CA LEU A 316 -8.82 -7.24 25.43
C LEU A 316 -7.43 -7.45 26.08
N ASN A 317 -6.68 -6.37 26.27
CA ASN A 317 -5.33 -6.39 26.82
C ASN A 317 -5.31 -6.90 28.27
N PHE A 318 -6.29 -6.48 29.07
CA PHE A 318 -6.48 -6.99 30.43
C PHE A 318 -6.74 -8.50 30.45
N THR A 319 -7.62 -9.00 29.56
CA THR A 319 -7.97 -10.43 29.50
C THR A 319 -6.78 -11.31 29.12
N LEU A 320 -5.95 -10.85 28.17
CA LEU A 320 -4.78 -11.58 27.70
C LEU A 320 -3.55 -11.38 28.58
N GLY A 321 -3.55 -10.40 29.49
CA GLY A 321 -2.37 -10.00 30.26
C GLY A 321 -1.24 -9.45 29.38
N GLN A 322 -1.58 -8.87 28.22
CA GLN A 322 -0.63 -8.35 27.24
C GLN A 322 -0.99 -6.91 26.84
N GLN A 323 -0.08 -6.23 26.14
CA GLN A 323 -0.33 -4.90 25.58
C GLN A 323 -0.18 -4.92 24.07
N HIS A 324 -1.31 -4.88 23.38
CA HIS A 324 -1.38 -4.77 21.93
C HIS A 324 -1.86 -3.37 21.52
N ALA A 325 -1.18 -2.82 20.50
CA ALA A 325 -1.55 -1.57 19.83
C ALA A 325 -2.25 -1.82 18.48
N SER A 326 -2.51 -3.09 18.13
CA SER A 326 -3.23 -3.49 16.92
C SER A 326 -3.67 -4.96 17.01
N ALA A 327 -4.48 -5.39 16.05
CA ALA A 327 -4.91 -6.79 15.96
C ALA A 327 -3.84 -7.75 15.42
N LEU A 328 -2.68 -7.20 15.00
CA LEU A 328 -1.65 -7.93 14.25
C LEU A 328 -2.23 -8.68 13.03
N ASN A 329 -3.33 -8.16 12.49
CA ASN A 329 -4.09 -8.70 11.36
C ASN A 329 -5.10 -7.63 10.93
N ALA A 330 -4.87 -7.00 9.78
CA ALA A 330 -5.70 -5.90 9.31
C ALA A 330 -7.19 -6.27 9.14
N PHE A 331 -7.52 -7.52 8.80
CA PHE A 331 -8.92 -7.92 8.61
C PHE A 331 -9.66 -8.01 9.94
N LEU A 332 -9.04 -8.60 10.96
CA LEU A 332 -9.60 -8.67 12.29
C LEU A 332 -9.63 -7.29 12.98
N ASP A 333 -8.67 -6.43 12.67
CA ASP A 333 -8.66 -5.05 13.14
C ASP A 333 -9.86 -4.26 12.61
N VAL A 334 -10.11 -4.36 11.29
CA VAL A 334 -11.29 -3.76 10.66
C VAL A 334 -12.58 -4.38 11.20
N LEU A 335 -12.62 -5.68 11.45
CA LEU A 335 -13.79 -6.35 12.02
C LEU A 335 -14.11 -5.81 13.41
N LEU A 336 -13.10 -5.70 14.29
CA LEU A 336 -13.28 -5.18 15.65
C LEU A 336 -13.75 -3.72 15.63
N GLN A 337 -13.10 -2.88 14.84
CA GLN A 337 -13.35 -1.44 14.82
C GLN A 337 -14.63 -1.06 14.05
N LEU A 338 -14.92 -1.70 12.91
CA LEU A 338 -15.98 -1.29 11.99
C LEU A 338 -17.05 -2.37 11.71
N GLY A 339 -16.95 -3.52 12.37
CA GLY A 339 -17.87 -4.64 12.22
C GLY A 339 -17.81 -5.30 10.84
N TRP A 340 -18.74 -6.23 10.62
CA TRP A 340 -18.89 -6.95 9.35
C TRP A 340 -19.14 -6.02 8.17
N VAL A 341 -19.81 -4.87 8.38
CA VAL A 341 -20.02 -3.87 7.32
C VAL A 341 -18.68 -3.30 6.85
N GLY A 342 -17.84 -2.84 7.79
CA GLY A 342 -16.52 -2.32 7.47
C GLY A 342 -15.63 -3.37 6.82
N LEU A 343 -15.63 -4.59 7.35
CA LEU A 343 -14.83 -5.70 6.81
C LEU A 343 -15.25 -6.03 5.38
N LEU A 344 -16.55 -6.16 5.10
CA LEU A 344 -17.04 -6.47 3.75
C LEU A 344 -16.63 -5.38 2.75
N VAL A 345 -16.77 -4.11 3.12
CA VAL A 345 -16.38 -2.97 2.27
C VAL A 345 -14.88 -2.98 2.00
N PHE A 346 -14.08 -3.22 3.04
CA PHE A 346 -12.62 -3.31 2.92
C PHE A 346 -12.20 -4.47 2.01
N LEU A 347 -12.81 -5.66 2.17
CA LEU A 347 -12.58 -6.81 1.31
C LEU A 347 -12.96 -6.52 -0.15
N VAL A 348 -14.09 -5.86 -0.39
CA VAL A 348 -14.53 -5.47 -1.75
C VAL A 348 -13.57 -4.44 -2.35
N LEU A 349 -13.10 -3.44 -1.58
CA LEU A 349 -12.09 -2.48 -2.03
C LEU A 349 -10.82 -3.21 -2.48
N CYS A 350 -10.28 -4.08 -1.64
CA CYS A 350 -9.07 -4.87 -1.91
C CYS A 350 -9.26 -5.78 -3.13
N ALA A 351 -10.37 -6.53 -3.19
CA ALA A 351 -10.67 -7.45 -4.28
C ALA A 351 -10.83 -6.71 -5.62
N LEU A 352 -11.56 -5.59 -5.65
CA LEU A 352 -11.73 -4.79 -6.87
C LEU A 352 -10.41 -4.14 -7.31
N ALA A 353 -9.63 -3.60 -6.38
CA ALA A 353 -8.32 -3.03 -6.68
C ALA A 353 -7.37 -4.09 -7.27
N LEU A 354 -7.31 -5.27 -6.66
CA LEU A 354 -6.47 -6.37 -7.13
C LEU A 354 -6.96 -6.90 -8.48
N ALA A 355 -8.25 -7.21 -8.61
CA ALA A 355 -8.79 -7.74 -9.85
C ALA A 355 -8.62 -6.77 -11.02
N ARG A 356 -8.92 -5.48 -10.85
CA ARG A 356 -8.77 -4.48 -11.91
C ARG A 356 -7.31 -4.28 -12.29
N SER A 357 -6.41 -4.11 -11.31
CA SER A 357 -4.98 -3.93 -11.57
C SER A 357 -4.33 -5.18 -12.19
N TRP A 358 -4.74 -6.38 -11.77
CA TRP A 358 -4.26 -7.65 -12.32
C TRP A 358 -4.65 -7.82 -13.78
N LEU A 359 -5.91 -7.53 -14.11
CA LEU A 359 -6.38 -7.63 -15.49
C LEU A 359 -5.63 -6.64 -16.41
N VAL A 360 -5.43 -5.40 -15.95
CA VAL A 360 -4.68 -4.38 -16.69
C VAL A 360 -3.22 -4.80 -16.90
N ALA A 361 -2.58 -5.34 -15.87
CA ALA A 361 -1.20 -5.82 -15.95
C ALA A 361 -1.04 -7.05 -16.85
N GLY A 362 -2.05 -7.93 -16.88
CA GLY A 362 -2.09 -9.09 -17.78
C GLY A 362 -2.27 -8.71 -19.25
N GLU A 363 -2.91 -7.58 -19.53
CA GLU A 363 -3.14 -7.08 -20.89
C GLU A 363 -2.00 -6.21 -21.41
N ARG A 364 -1.40 -5.37 -20.55
CA ARG A 364 -0.38 -4.39 -20.95
C ARG A 364 1.04 -4.96 -20.94
N ARG A 365 1.81 -4.66 -21.99
CA ARG A 365 3.21 -5.12 -22.14
C ARG A 365 4.23 -4.34 -21.31
N SER A 366 3.95 -3.11 -20.93
CA SER A 366 4.85 -2.33 -20.06
C SER A 366 4.89 -2.92 -18.65
N VAL A 367 6.10 -3.21 -18.15
CA VAL A 367 6.34 -3.81 -16.83
C VAL A 367 5.88 -2.91 -15.68
N VAL A 368 5.80 -1.58 -15.89
CA VAL A 368 5.27 -0.65 -14.87
C VAL A 368 3.88 -1.07 -14.37
N HIS A 369 3.04 -1.65 -15.23
CA HIS A 369 1.69 -2.06 -14.87
C HIS A 369 1.65 -3.27 -13.93
N THR A 370 2.74 -4.04 -13.82
CA THR A 370 2.82 -5.15 -12.85
C THR A 370 3.07 -4.66 -11.42
N TRP A 371 3.51 -3.41 -11.24
CA TRP A 371 3.80 -2.88 -9.90
C TRP A 371 2.56 -2.85 -9.02
N ALA A 372 1.47 -2.20 -9.43
CA ALA A 372 0.26 -2.07 -8.63
C ALA A 372 -0.35 -3.41 -8.15
N PRO A 373 -0.60 -4.42 -9.01
CA PRO A 373 -1.14 -5.70 -8.53
C PRO A 373 -0.17 -6.46 -7.63
N LEU A 374 1.14 -6.40 -7.89
CA LEU A 374 2.12 -7.07 -7.03
C LEU A 374 2.27 -6.36 -5.68
N THR A 375 2.21 -5.02 -5.65
CA THR A 375 2.15 -4.26 -4.40
C THR A 375 0.89 -4.59 -3.62
N LEU A 376 -0.27 -4.75 -4.29
CA LEU A 376 -1.49 -5.20 -3.62
C LEU A 376 -1.35 -6.62 -3.06
N VAL A 377 -0.69 -7.55 -3.76
CA VAL A 377 -0.39 -8.89 -3.21
C VAL A 377 0.51 -8.79 -1.98
N VAL A 378 1.55 -7.95 -2.03
CA VAL A 378 2.41 -7.68 -0.86
C VAL A 378 1.57 -7.19 0.31
N LEU A 379 0.79 -6.13 0.11
CA LEU A 379 -0.05 -5.53 1.15
C LEU A 379 -1.08 -6.52 1.71
N LEU A 380 -1.78 -7.28 0.86
CA LEU A 380 -2.77 -8.25 1.31
C LEU A 380 -2.16 -9.43 2.06
N THR A 381 -0.96 -9.86 1.67
CA THR A 381 -0.25 -10.91 2.40
C THR A 381 0.20 -10.38 3.77
N VAL A 382 0.72 -9.15 3.82
CA VAL A 382 1.07 -8.48 5.08
C VAL A 382 -0.15 -8.28 5.97
N SER A 383 -1.31 -7.93 5.42
CA SER A 383 -2.57 -7.74 6.16
C SER A 383 -3.01 -8.97 6.96
N VAL A 384 -2.53 -10.18 6.63
CA VAL A 384 -2.80 -11.40 7.42
C VAL A 384 -1.96 -11.44 8.70
N PHE A 385 -0.78 -10.82 8.70
CA PHE A 385 0.20 -10.88 9.79
C PHE A 385 0.38 -9.56 10.53
N GLU A 386 -0.06 -8.44 9.95
CA GLU A 386 0.15 -7.10 10.49
C GLU A 386 -1.04 -6.19 10.16
N SER A 387 -1.34 -5.26 11.07
CA SER A 387 -2.34 -4.21 10.86
C SER A 387 -1.75 -2.95 10.21
N SER A 388 -0.44 -2.88 9.97
CA SER A 388 0.24 -1.67 9.47
C SER A 388 -0.25 -1.20 8.09
N VAL A 389 -0.93 -2.07 7.32
CA VAL A 389 -1.57 -1.73 6.04
C VAL A 389 -2.74 -0.76 6.20
N LEU A 390 -3.34 -0.67 7.38
CA LEU A 390 -4.48 0.19 7.67
C LEU A 390 -4.10 1.65 7.97
N SER A 391 -2.80 1.94 8.10
CA SER A 391 -2.32 3.28 8.40
C SER A 391 -1.04 3.62 7.63
N GLY A 392 -0.58 4.87 7.73
CA GLY A 392 0.72 5.32 7.23
C GLY A 392 1.00 4.92 5.76
N ALA A 393 2.19 4.37 5.52
CA ALA A 393 2.66 3.99 4.19
C ALA A 393 1.83 2.86 3.54
N GLY A 394 1.38 1.88 4.32
CA GLY A 394 0.59 0.77 3.81
C GLY A 394 -0.76 1.22 3.25
N LEU A 395 -1.46 2.09 3.99
CA LEU A 395 -2.72 2.68 3.55
C LEU A 395 -2.52 3.57 2.31
N LEU A 396 -1.47 4.40 2.32
CA LEU A 396 -1.14 5.26 1.17
C LEU A 396 -0.97 4.41 -0.10
N LEU A 397 -0.21 3.32 -0.03
CA LEU A 397 0.01 2.43 -1.18
C LEU A 397 -1.26 1.69 -1.59
N LEU A 398 -2.07 1.22 -0.65
CA LEU A 398 -3.36 0.58 -0.93
C LEU A 398 -4.26 1.51 -1.73
N VAL A 399 -4.41 2.76 -1.25
CA VAL A 399 -5.25 3.77 -1.89
C VAL A 399 -4.69 4.18 -3.25
N LEU A 400 -3.38 4.42 -3.35
CA LEU A 400 -2.72 4.73 -4.62
C LEU A 400 -2.96 3.62 -5.65
N CYS A 401 -2.79 2.35 -5.27
CA CYS A 401 -3.03 1.22 -6.16
C CYS A 401 -4.51 1.11 -6.55
N ALA A 402 -5.44 1.31 -5.60
CA ALA A 402 -6.88 1.27 -5.86
C ALA A 402 -7.34 2.37 -6.84
N VAL A 403 -6.83 3.60 -6.69
CA VAL A 403 -7.11 4.73 -7.59
C VAL A 403 -6.62 4.43 -9.01
N ARG A 404 -5.38 3.94 -9.15
CA ARG A 404 -4.81 3.53 -10.45
C ARG A 404 -5.62 2.42 -11.12
N ALA A 405 -6.05 1.44 -10.32
CA ALA A 405 -6.89 0.34 -10.80
C ALA A 405 -8.27 0.83 -11.28
N GLY A 406 -8.79 1.93 -10.70
CA GLY A 406 -10.01 2.60 -11.14
C GLY A 406 -9.84 3.36 -12.46
N GLN A 407 -8.76 4.12 -12.62
CA GLN A 407 -8.51 4.97 -13.79
C GLN A 407 -8.33 4.15 -15.09
N SER A 408 -7.62 3.02 -15.02
CA SER A 408 -7.22 2.19 -16.16
C SER A 408 -8.36 1.46 -16.90
N ARG A 409 -9.61 1.58 -16.45
CA ARG A 409 -10.79 0.99 -17.11
C ARG A 409 -11.93 1.99 -17.35
N SER A 410 -11.66 3.29 -17.23
CA SER A 410 -12.61 4.33 -17.61
C SER A 410 -13.04 4.14 -19.07
N TRP A 411 -14.35 4.25 -19.32
CA TRP A 411 -15.05 4.08 -20.60
C TRP A 411 -14.39 4.81 -21.79
N ARG A 412 -13.59 5.85 -21.53
CA ARG A 412 -12.85 6.63 -22.55
C ARG A 412 -11.78 5.83 -23.30
N GLU A 413 -11.03 4.92 -22.68
CA GLU A 413 -10.08 4.07 -23.43
C GLU A 413 -10.78 3.13 -24.43
N ARG A 414 -12.10 2.90 -24.26
CA ARG A 414 -12.91 2.14 -25.21
C ARG A 414 -13.49 3.04 -26.32
N LEU A 415 -13.77 4.31 -26.03
CA LEU A 415 -14.24 5.29 -27.02
C LEU A 415 -13.10 5.82 -27.91
N GLU A 416 -11.87 5.92 -27.40
CA GLU A 416 -10.69 6.26 -28.21
C GLU A 416 -10.23 5.08 -29.10
N ARG A 417 -10.76 3.87 -28.86
CA ARG A 417 -10.61 2.70 -29.74
C ARG A 417 -11.81 2.53 -30.68
N VAL A 418 -12.35 3.61 -31.22
CA VAL A 418 -13.11 3.50 -32.47
C VAL A 418 -12.10 3.13 -33.56
N PRO A 419 -12.26 2.00 -34.27
CA PRO A 419 -11.40 1.69 -35.41
C PRO A 419 -11.52 2.83 -36.42
N GLU A 420 -10.39 3.35 -36.90
CA GLU A 420 -10.43 4.19 -38.10
C GLU A 420 -11.26 3.46 -39.17
N PRO A 421 -12.24 4.14 -39.81
CA PRO A 421 -12.96 3.52 -40.91
C PRO A 421 -11.95 3.12 -41.98
N PRO A 422 -12.11 1.94 -42.61
CA PRO A 422 -11.17 1.47 -43.62
C PRO A 422 -11.04 2.53 -44.73
N ASP A 423 -9.80 2.83 -45.07
CA ASP A 423 -9.40 3.83 -46.06
C ASP A 423 -10.36 3.88 -47.26
N GLY A 424 -10.95 5.05 -47.49
CA GLY A 424 -11.68 5.35 -48.71
C GLY A 424 -10.77 5.21 -49.93
N PRO A 425 -11.31 4.89 -51.12
CA PRO A 425 -10.53 4.46 -52.26
C PRO A 425 -9.52 5.53 -52.70
N ALA A 426 -8.30 5.08 -52.93
CA ALA A 426 -7.17 5.87 -53.42
C ALA A 426 -7.57 6.71 -54.63
N ARG A 427 -7.43 8.05 -54.52
CA ARG A 427 -7.46 8.93 -55.68
C ARG A 427 -6.25 8.60 -56.56
N THR A 428 -6.50 7.87 -57.64
CA THR A 428 -5.61 7.78 -58.80
C THR A 428 -5.34 9.18 -59.33
N GLN A 429 -4.14 9.71 -59.10
CA GLN A 429 -3.58 10.79 -59.91
C GLN A 429 -3.34 10.24 -61.32
N GLY A 430 -4.35 10.40 -62.18
CA GLY A 430 -4.24 10.17 -63.62
C GLY A 430 -3.44 11.29 -64.25
N GLY A 431 -2.37 10.93 -64.95
CA GLY A 431 -1.54 11.84 -65.73
C GLY A 431 -2.29 12.56 -66.84
N ARG A 432 -1.78 13.73 -67.20
CA ARG A 432 -1.94 14.34 -68.51
C ARG A 432 -0.61 14.94 -68.93
N GLU A 433 0.07 14.20 -69.80
CA GLU A 433 1.03 14.75 -70.75
C GLU A 433 0.30 15.34 -71.96
N SER A 434 0.83 16.48 -72.41
CA SER A 434 0.95 16.96 -73.79
C SER A 434 -0.13 17.83 -74.47
N ALA A 435 0.42 18.92 -75.04
CA ALA A 435 0.15 19.57 -76.33
C ALA A 435 -0.70 20.85 -76.36
N GLY A 436 -0.04 21.95 -76.75
CA GLY A 436 -0.57 23.29 -76.99
C GLY A 436 0.54 24.32 -76.91
#